data_AF-A0A662WDX1-F1
#
_entry.id   AF-A0A662WDX1-F1
#
_cell.length_a   1.000
_cell.length_b   1.000
_cell.length_c   1.000
_cell.angle_alpha   90.00
_cell.angle_beta   90.00
_cell.angle_gamma   90.00
#
_symmetry.space_group_name_H-M   'P 1'
#
loop_
_entity.id
_entity.type
_entity.pdbx_description
1 polymer ?
#
loop_
_entity_poly.entity_id
_entity_poly.type
_entity_poly.pdbx_seq_one_letter_code
_entity_poly.pdbx_strand_id
1 'polypeptide(L)'
;MNEPSNGFIGIKDLSESAGLFRNGYAPTPIQGMALGEGIAQDVEVWNAGLMAMMRGKPARVEHVDPEGVRAWKQGFGCVWKEAGVWGCDSTGQPELLKPDYFADVDFGTEFYLPFAKKFTKRLQSIFPKTMIFAEMPPMDFGGMEFPQISSTDVPSAVNAMHWYDGITLLSTTWRSYFTLDFATGKPVFGNKALRRVHQKQLAHTASFGRKKMGNAPTLIGETGIPYNMNDARAYVSGDFSAQVEAMDNTISNLESQLLSFTLWNYTADNSHTFGDLWNLEDLSISSPDSEALAVRLAGGHVRRRDDSARGLRGFARPHARKIAGVPLKSEFTMKTAGYVLEYLSVNTESSAPTEIYVPYVHFPGGYRVTSSDGHCTIEKHEGYDIVKFAHDVKAHKHRVIVAPTKPIGGDPTRANAPLYLALAVTAVAIPLFIYKRR
;
A
#
# COMPACT_ATOMS: atom_id res chain seq x y z
N MET A 1 -14.53 10.16 3.07
CA MET A 1 -13.38 11.05 3.23
C MET A 1 -12.17 10.19 2.94
N ASN A 2 -11.22 10.68 2.17
CA ASN A 2 -9.97 9.99 1.86
C ASN A 2 -8.86 10.75 2.58
N GLU A 3 -7.96 10.04 3.25
CA GLU A 3 -6.79 10.56 3.96
C GLU A 3 -7.10 11.73 4.92
N PRO A 4 -7.85 11.51 6.02
CA PRO A 4 -8.00 12.52 7.04
C PRO A 4 -6.65 12.97 7.58
N SER A 5 -6.54 14.27 7.83
CA SER A 5 -5.42 14.88 8.54
C SER A 5 -5.93 15.51 9.84
N ASN A 6 -5.14 15.38 10.91
CA ASN A 6 -5.42 16.06 12.17
C ASN A 6 -4.95 17.51 12.19
N GLY A 7 -4.26 17.97 11.14
CA GLY A 7 -3.71 19.33 11.10
C GLY A 7 -2.86 19.62 12.33
N PHE A 8 -3.23 20.67 13.09
CA PHE A 8 -2.55 21.04 14.32
C PHE A 8 -3.12 20.40 15.60
N ILE A 9 -4.22 19.64 15.51
CA ILE A 9 -4.88 19.02 16.67
C ILE A 9 -3.93 17.98 17.31
N GLY A 10 -3.66 18.14 18.61
CA GLY A 10 -2.75 17.31 19.40
C GLY A 10 -1.29 17.77 19.38
N ILE A 11 -0.95 18.89 18.71
CA ILE A 11 0.41 19.44 18.73
C ILE A 11 0.68 20.10 20.07
N LYS A 12 1.78 19.68 20.72
CA LYS A 12 2.19 20.17 22.05
C LYS A 12 2.79 21.57 22.04
N ASP A 13 3.52 21.91 20.97
CA ASP A 13 4.18 23.20 20.82
C ASP A 13 4.18 23.62 19.34
N LEU A 14 3.52 24.74 19.05
CA LEU A 14 3.40 25.32 17.70
C LEU A 14 4.67 26.01 17.20
N SER A 15 5.69 26.13 18.04
CA SER A 15 7.03 26.58 17.63
C SER A 15 7.89 25.44 17.07
N GLU A 16 7.53 24.19 17.33
CA GLU A 16 8.25 23.02 16.85
C GLU A 16 7.72 22.51 15.50
N SER A 17 8.52 21.69 14.82
CA SER A 17 8.11 21.07 13.56
C SER A 17 6.88 20.17 13.77
N ALA A 18 5.89 20.31 12.90
CA ALA A 18 4.65 19.55 12.92
C ALA A 18 4.59 18.50 11.80
N GLY A 19 3.77 17.46 12.00
CA GLY A 19 3.46 16.46 10.98
C GLY A 19 4.29 15.18 11.07
N LEU A 20 3.79 14.13 10.39
CA LEU A 20 4.33 12.77 10.42
C LEU A 20 5.61 12.62 9.59
N PHE A 21 5.74 13.42 8.52
CA PHE A 21 6.81 13.32 7.55
C PHE A 21 7.21 14.70 7.02
N ARG A 22 8.50 14.93 6.78
CA ARG A 22 9.03 16.20 6.27
C ARG A 22 9.75 15.98 4.94
N ASN A 23 9.28 16.64 3.89
CA ASN A 23 9.89 16.63 2.58
C ASN A 23 9.66 17.99 1.89
N GLY A 24 10.72 18.60 1.38
CA GLY A 24 10.66 19.98 0.89
C GLY A 24 10.55 20.99 2.03
N TYR A 25 9.87 22.11 1.76
CA TYR A 25 9.61 23.15 2.77
C TYR A 25 8.72 22.60 3.89
N ALA A 26 9.22 22.64 5.12
CA ALA A 26 8.52 22.14 6.29
C ALA A 26 8.47 23.22 7.38
N PRO A 27 7.64 24.28 7.20
CA PRO A 27 7.51 25.32 8.20
C PRO A 27 6.92 24.75 9.49
N THR A 28 7.33 25.31 10.64
CA THR A 28 6.62 25.11 11.90
C THR A 28 5.22 25.70 11.81
N PRO A 29 4.26 25.30 12.65
CA PRO A 29 2.90 25.86 12.61
C PRO A 29 2.86 27.38 12.63
N ILE A 30 3.63 28.04 13.50
CA ILE A 30 3.70 29.52 13.53
C ILE A 30 4.29 30.10 12.23
N GLN A 31 5.33 29.49 11.67
CA GLN A 31 5.90 29.91 10.39
C GLN A 31 4.87 29.79 9.26
N GLY A 32 4.12 28.69 9.22
CA GLY A 32 3.06 28.48 8.24
C GLY A 32 1.93 29.52 8.37
N MET A 33 1.54 29.86 9.61
CA MET A 33 0.54 30.90 9.88
C MET A 33 1.03 32.29 9.45
N ALA A 34 2.29 32.63 9.72
CA ALA A 34 2.91 33.89 9.33
C ALA A 34 3.08 34.02 7.80
N LEU A 35 3.55 32.97 7.13
CA LEU A 35 3.64 32.90 5.68
C LEU A 35 2.27 33.06 5.02
N GLY A 36 1.21 32.46 5.60
CA GLY A 36 -0.16 32.64 5.13
C GLY A 36 -0.69 34.07 5.24
N GLU A 37 -0.11 34.88 6.14
CA GLU A 37 -0.35 36.32 6.27
C GLU A 37 0.60 37.19 5.44
N GLY A 38 1.44 36.59 4.61
CA GLY A 38 2.38 37.29 3.74
C GLY A 38 3.65 37.77 4.45
N ILE A 39 3.96 37.22 5.63
CA ILE A 39 5.14 37.59 6.42
C ILE A 39 6.26 36.59 6.14
N ALA A 40 7.43 37.09 5.74
CA ALA A 40 8.58 36.27 5.40
C ALA A 40 9.09 35.45 6.59
N GLN A 41 9.56 34.23 6.35
CA GLN A 41 10.06 33.30 7.39
C GLN A 41 11.29 32.52 6.91
N ASP A 42 12.16 32.12 7.85
CA ASP A 42 13.25 31.19 7.60
C ASP A 42 12.79 29.75 7.81
N VAL A 43 12.56 29.02 6.71
CA VAL A 43 11.92 27.71 6.71
C VAL A 43 12.94 26.60 6.48
N GLU A 44 12.84 25.54 7.26
CA GLU A 44 13.61 24.32 7.04
C GLU A 44 13.20 23.62 5.74
N VAL A 45 14.18 23.24 4.93
CA VAL A 45 13.98 22.43 3.72
C VAL A 45 14.57 21.05 3.92
N TRP A 46 13.72 20.03 3.79
CA TRP A 46 14.01 18.62 4.01
C TRP A 46 14.12 17.86 2.69
N ASN A 47 14.89 16.78 2.68
CA ASN A 47 14.99 15.89 1.51
C ASN A 47 14.36 14.54 1.87
N ALA A 48 13.62 13.90 0.95
CA ALA A 48 13.01 12.57 1.15
C ALA A 48 14.01 11.39 1.27
N GLY A 49 15.33 11.65 1.30
CA GLY A 49 16.34 10.60 1.35
C GLY A 49 16.37 9.88 2.69
N LEU A 50 16.68 8.58 2.66
CA LEU A 50 16.87 7.72 3.84
C LEU A 50 17.86 8.33 4.86
N MET A 51 18.90 9.01 4.37
CA MET A 51 19.88 9.74 5.19
C MET A 51 19.28 10.91 5.98
N ALA A 52 18.31 11.64 5.41
CA ALA A 52 17.65 12.75 6.10
C ALA A 52 16.74 12.22 7.22
N MET A 53 16.00 11.14 6.94
CA MET A 53 15.20 10.42 7.95
C MET A 53 16.06 9.91 9.11
N MET A 54 17.24 9.35 8.82
CA MET A 54 18.15 8.85 9.87
C MET A 54 18.89 9.94 10.65
N ARG A 55 19.25 11.05 10.00
CA ARG A 55 20.03 12.13 10.64
C ARG A 55 19.18 13.10 11.46
N GLY A 56 17.88 13.19 11.18
CA GLY A 56 16.97 14.08 11.89
C GLY A 56 17.34 15.57 11.77
N LYS A 57 17.95 15.97 10.66
CA LYS A 57 18.37 17.36 10.39
C LYS A 57 17.87 17.82 9.02
N PRO A 58 17.49 19.11 8.88
CA PRO A 58 17.13 19.67 7.58
C PRO A 58 18.32 19.68 6.63
N ALA A 59 18.05 19.66 5.33
CA ALA A 59 19.09 19.76 4.31
C ALA A 59 19.64 21.19 4.21
N ARG A 60 18.77 22.19 4.39
CA ARG A 60 19.11 23.60 4.49
C ARG A 60 17.99 24.37 5.19
N VAL A 61 18.23 25.64 5.49
CA VAL A 61 17.21 26.63 5.85
C VAL A 61 17.16 27.64 4.71
N GLU A 62 15.96 28.06 4.33
CA GLU A 62 15.74 28.99 3.21
C GLU A 62 14.80 30.11 3.64
N HIS A 63 15.15 31.35 3.26
CA HIS A 63 14.32 32.51 3.50
C HIS A 63 13.19 32.53 2.47
N VAL A 64 11.95 32.37 2.94
CA VAL A 64 10.75 32.36 2.11
C VAL A 64 9.99 33.66 2.33
N ASP A 65 9.91 34.50 1.30
CA ASP A 65 9.19 35.77 1.32
C ASP A 65 7.98 35.72 0.37
N PRO A 66 6.74 35.73 0.89
CA PRO A 66 5.55 35.85 0.07
C PRO A 66 5.33 37.25 -0.54
N GLU A 67 6.19 38.23 -0.26
CA GLU A 67 6.10 39.62 -0.73
C GLU A 67 4.75 40.27 -0.38
N GLY A 68 4.21 39.95 0.79
CA GLY A 68 2.89 40.42 1.25
C GLY A 68 1.69 39.72 0.59
N VAL A 69 1.90 38.74 -0.29
CA VAL A 69 0.82 37.90 -0.82
C VAL A 69 0.26 37.03 0.30
N ARG A 70 -1.05 37.13 0.52
CA ARG A 70 -1.76 36.41 1.59
C ARG A 70 -2.47 35.19 1.02
N ALA A 71 -2.46 34.10 1.78
CA ALA A 71 -3.27 32.91 1.49
C ALA A 71 -4.78 33.17 1.73
N TRP A 72 -5.12 34.19 2.52
CA TRP A 72 -6.48 34.56 2.88
C TRP A 72 -7.13 35.45 1.82
N LYS A 73 -8.41 35.22 1.56
CA LYS A 73 -9.22 36.08 0.69
C LYS A 73 -9.30 37.50 1.25
N GLN A 74 -9.41 38.49 0.37
CA GLN A 74 -9.60 39.89 0.75
C GLN A 74 -10.75 40.05 1.76
N GLY A 75 -10.49 40.79 2.84
CA GLY A 75 -11.44 41.02 3.93
C GLY A 75 -11.40 39.96 5.04
N PHE A 76 -10.60 38.90 4.90
CA PHE A 76 -10.45 37.85 5.91
C PHE A 76 -9.03 37.81 6.47
N GLY A 77 -8.92 37.38 7.73
CA GLY A 77 -7.68 37.19 8.47
C GLY A 77 -7.38 35.72 8.74
N CYS A 78 -6.17 35.48 9.23
CA CYS A 78 -5.78 34.21 9.80
C CYS A 78 -6.64 33.89 11.01
N VAL A 79 -7.42 32.82 10.89
CA VAL A 79 -8.35 32.35 11.94
C VAL A 79 -7.63 32.08 13.27
N TRP A 80 -6.36 31.67 13.21
CA TRP A 80 -5.54 31.44 14.41
C TRP A 80 -5.05 32.74 15.03
N LYS A 81 -4.84 33.79 14.24
CA LYS A 81 -4.54 35.14 14.73
C LYS A 81 -5.78 35.73 15.41
N GLU A 82 -6.95 35.56 14.80
CA GLU A 82 -8.26 35.98 15.37
C GLU A 82 -8.58 35.23 16.68
N ALA A 83 -8.23 33.96 16.79
CA ALA A 83 -8.35 33.16 18.01
C ALA A 83 -7.29 33.50 19.08
N GLY A 84 -6.36 34.41 18.79
CA GLY A 84 -5.29 34.83 19.68
C GLY A 84 -4.26 33.73 19.95
N VAL A 85 -4.04 32.82 18.99
CA VAL A 85 -2.98 31.80 19.06
C VAL A 85 -1.61 32.45 18.86
N TRP A 86 -1.55 33.43 17.96
CA TRP A 86 -0.36 34.21 17.65
C TRP A 86 -0.71 35.65 17.32
N GLY A 87 0.28 36.53 17.33
CA GLY A 87 0.15 37.96 17.06
C GLY A 87 1.42 38.52 16.42
N CYS A 88 1.54 39.85 16.44
CA CYS A 88 2.79 40.51 16.08
C CYS A 88 3.33 41.25 17.31
N ASP A 89 4.63 41.20 17.52
CA ASP A 89 5.29 41.97 18.56
C ASP A 89 5.32 43.48 18.21
N SER A 90 5.96 44.28 19.06
CA SER A 90 6.10 45.73 18.86
C SER A 90 6.89 46.13 17.61
N THR A 91 7.65 45.19 17.02
CA THR A 91 8.44 45.37 15.80
C THR A 91 7.72 44.83 14.55
N GLY A 92 6.52 44.28 14.72
CA GLY A 92 5.73 43.68 13.64
C GLY A 92 6.12 42.23 13.31
N GLN A 93 7.00 41.60 14.09
CA GLN A 93 7.41 40.22 13.87
C GLN A 93 6.39 39.23 14.45
N PRO A 94 6.17 38.06 13.83
CA PRO A 94 5.26 37.04 14.36
C PRO A 94 5.68 36.57 15.76
N GLU A 95 4.74 36.60 16.70
CA GLU A 95 4.93 36.16 18.07
C GLU A 95 3.87 35.11 18.41
N LEU A 96 4.31 33.95 18.91
CA LEU A 96 3.40 32.89 19.35
C LEU A 96 2.90 33.19 20.76
N LEU A 97 1.59 33.31 20.93
CA LEU A 97 0.95 33.72 22.20
C LEU A 97 0.43 32.53 23.01
N LYS A 98 0.05 31.44 22.33
CA LYS A 98 -0.45 30.20 22.94
C LYS A 98 0.23 28.99 22.28
N PRO A 99 1.47 28.65 22.69
CA PRO A 99 2.23 27.59 22.05
C PRO A 99 1.57 26.21 22.09
N ASP A 100 0.80 25.94 23.13
CA ASP A 100 0.12 24.67 23.44
C ASP A 100 -1.37 24.67 23.08
N TYR A 101 -1.84 25.61 22.25
CA TYR A 101 -3.26 25.83 21.97
C TYR A 101 -4.03 24.57 21.51
N PHE A 102 -3.35 23.61 20.89
CA PHE A 102 -3.93 22.36 20.41
C PHE A 102 -3.48 21.12 21.17
N ALA A 103 -2.73 21.25 22.27
CA ALA A 103 -2.05 20.15 22.92
C ALA A 103 -2.99 19.19 23.66
N ASP A 104 -3.99 19.73 24.36
CA ASP A 104 -4.82 19.00 25.32
C ASP A 104 -6.13 18.47 24.69
N VAL A 105 -6.07 18.07 23.43
CA VAL A 105 -7.22 17.50 22.72
C VAL A 105 -6.82 16.32 21.82
N ASP A 106 -7.66 15.30 21.77
CA ASP A 106 -7.43 14.11 20.94
C ASP A 106 -8.28 14.14 19.65
N PHE A 107 -7.59 14.11 18.50
CA PHE A 107 -8.25 14.14 17.20
C PHE A 107 -9.23 12.97 16.99
N GLY A 108 -8.83 11.76 17.39
CA GLY A 108 -9.61 10.56 17.14
C GLY A 108 -10.94 10.52 17.90
N THR A 109 -10.89 10.83 19.18
CA THR A 109 -12.01 10.69 20.11
C THR A 109 -12.86 11.96 20.18
N GLU A 110 -12.28 13.16 20.12
CA GLU A 110 -13.00 14.41 20.33
C GLU A 110 -13.47 15.08 19.04
N PHE A 111 -12.85 14.77 17.88
CA PHE A 111 -13.22 15.38 16.61
C PHE A 111 -13.70 14.35 15.58
N TYR A 112 -12.87 13.37 15.28
CA TYR A 112 -13.16 12.38 14.23
C TYR A 112 -14.38 11.51 14.58
N LEU A 113 -14.40 10.89 15.77
CA LEU A 113 -15.48 9.98 16.15
C LEU A 113 -16.85 10.71 16.21
N PRO A 114 -16.99 11.92 16.79
CA PRO A 114 -18.23 12.68 16.71
C PRO A 114 -18.68 12.98 15.29
N PHE A 115 -17.75 13.34 14.40
CA PHE A 115 -18.03 13.50 12.98
C PHE A 115 -18.52 12.19 12.35
N ALA A 116 -17.81 11.08 12.55
CA ALA A 116 -18.14 9.77 11.99
C ALA A 116 -19.53 9.30 12.44
N LYS A 117 -19.89 9.49 13.72
CA LYS A 117 -21.22 9.20 14.27
C LYS A 117 -22.32 10.00 13.57
N LYS A 118 -22.13 11.32 13.43
CA LYS A 118 -23.09 12.22 12.78
C LYS A 118 -23.25 11.89 11.29
N PHE A 119 -22.14 11.66 10.59
CA PHE A 119 -22.11 11.26 9.19
C PHE A 119 -22.86 9.94 8.98
N THR A 120 -22.54 8.93 9.79
CA THR A 120 -23.16 7.60 9.75
C THR A 120 -24.66 7.67 9.97
N LYS A 121 -25.11 8.34 11.04
CA LYS A 121 -26.54 8.51 11.34
C LYS A 121 -27.28 9.16 10.17
N ARG A 122 -26.69 10.20 9.56
CA ARG A 122 -27.30 10.89 8.42
C ARG A 122 -27.36 9.99 7.19
N LEU A 123 -26.27 9.32 6.84
CA LEU A 123 -26.20 8.44 5.67
C LEU A 123 -27.16 7.26 5.81
N GLN A 124 -27.14 6.57 6.95
CA GLN A 124 -27.96 5.39 7.20
C GLN A 124 -29.44 5.70 7.42
N SER A 125 -29.81 6.94 7.75
CA SER A 125 -31.23 7.36 7.72
C SER A 125 -31.84 7.34 6.30
N ILE A 126 -31.00 7.36 5.27
CA ILE A 126 -31.41 7.31 3.86
C ILE A 126 -31.08 5.93 3.26
N PHE A 127 -29.91 5.38 3.59
CA PHE A 127 -29.43 4.08 3.12
C PHE A 127 -29.09 3.14 4.29
N PRO A 128 -30.09 2.44 4.89
CA PRO A 128 -29.92 1.73 6.16
C PRO A 128 -28.90 0.60 6.18
N LYS A 129 -28.52 0.05 5.02
CA LYS A 129 -27.61 -1.09 4.90
C LYS A 129 -26.19 -0.70 4.45
N THR A 130 -25.91 0.59 4.30
CA THR A 130 -24.60 1.06 3.82
C THR A 130 -23.52 0.82 4.86
N MET A 131 -22.42 0.19 4.41
CA MET A 131 -21.20 0.04 5.19
C MET A 131 -20.46 1.38 5.31
N ILE A 132 -19.85 1.63 6.46
CA ILE A 132 -19.09 2.85 6.72
C ILE A 132 -17.61 2.52 6.75
N PHE A 133 -16.89 2.92 5.71
CA PHE A 133 -15.43 2.77 5.62
C PHE A 133 -14.79 3.88 6.44
N ALA A 134 -14.16 3.50 7.55
CA ALA A 134 -13.55 4.41 8.50
C ALA A 134 -12.03 4.24 8.49
N GLU A 135 -11.34 5.36 8.33
CA GLU A 135 -9.89 5.49 8.35
C GLU A 135 -9.48 6.67 9.24
N MET A 136 -8.23 6.64 9.68
CA MET A 136 -7.56 7.66 10.49
C MET A 136 -6.28 8.09 9.77
N PRO A 137 -5.67 9.23 10.15
CA PRO A 137 -4.34 9.58 9.68
C PRO A 137 -3.36 8.40 9.89
N PRO A 138 -2.29 8.28 9.08
CA PRO A 138 -1.35 7.15 9.18
C PRO A 138 -0.84 6.92 10.61
N MET A 139 -1.25 5.80 11.22
CA MET A 139 -0.99 5.51 12.64
C MET A 139 0.45 5.06 12.92
N ASP A 140 1.15 4.57 11.90
CA ASP A 140 2.52 4.02 12.05
C ASP A 140 3.59 5.10 12.31
N PHE A 141 3.26 6.38 12.10
CA PHE A 141 4.22 7.49 12.12
C PHE A 141 3.93 8.53 13.21
N GLY A 142 2.89 8.34 14.02
CA GLY A 142 2.39 9.35 14.97
C GLY A 142 2.17 8.82 16.38
N GLY A 143 2.08 9.75 17.34
CA GLY A 143 1.73 9.44 18.75
C GLY A 143 0.23 9.32 19.01
N MET A 144 -0.60 9.35 17.96
CA MET A 144 -2.05 9.25 18.05
C MET A 144 -2.47 7.82 18.36
N GLU A 145 -3.54 7.64 19.14
CA GLU A 145 -4.16 6.33 19.34
C GLU A 145 -5.39 6.17 18.43
N PHE A 146 -5.57 4.98 17.87
CA PHE A 146 -6.79 4.66 17.11
C PHE A 146 -7.98 4.62 18.08
N PRO A 147 -9.05 5.42 17.86
CA PRO A 147 -10.15 5.54 18.81
C PRO A 147 -10.97 4.24 18.88
N GLN A 148 -11.62 4.01 20.02
CA GLN A 148 -12.59 2.93 20.13
C GLN A 148 -13.88 3.31 19.39
N ILE A 149 -14.23 2.56 18.36
CA ILE A 149 -15.45 2.73 17.58
C ILE A 149 -16.38 1.56 17.88
N SER A 150 -17.44 1.82 18.64
CA SER A 150 -18.44 0.78 18.94
C SER A 150 -19.38 0.55 17.75
N SER A 151 -19.96 -0.65 17.65
CA SER A 151 -21.00 -0.96 16.66
C SER A 151 -22.28 -0.13 16.86
N THR A 152 -22.47 0.46 18.03
CA THR A 152 -23.55 1.42 18.31
C THR A 152 -23.23 2.83 17.80
N ASP A 153 -21.95 3.23 17.82
CA ASP A 153 -21.52 4.55 17.33
C ASP A 153 -21.50 4.60 15.80
N VAL A 154 -20.93 3.55 15.19
CA VAL A 154 -20.82 3.41 13.74
C VAL A 154 -21.24 1.99 13.34
N PRO A 155 -22.55 1.74 13.13
CA PRO A 155 -23.04 0.46 12.66
C PRO A 155 -22.47 0.10 11.28
N SER A 156 -22.15 -1.17 11.07
CA SER A 156 -21.59 -1.67 9.80
C SER A 156 -20.28 -0.98 9.40
N ALA A 157 -19.45 -0.63 10.37
CA ALA A 157 -18.12 -0.07 10.13
C ALA A 157 -17.20 -1.10 9.44
N VAL A 158 -16.30 -0.59 8.61
CA VAL A 158 -15.20 -1.32 7.98
C VAL A 158 -13.94 -0.53 8.27
N ASN A 159 -12.91 -1.20 8.78
CA ASN A 159 -11.58 -0.61 8.90
C ASN A 159 -11.01 -0.41 7.49
N ALA A 160 -10.76 0.84 7.11
CA ALA A 160 -10.39 1.25 5.75
C ALA A 160 -8.98 1.85 5.65
N MET A 161 -8.13 1.68 6.68
CA MET A 161 -6.77 2.24 6.71
C MET A 161 -5.93 1.87 5.48
N HIS A 162 -5.03 2.77 5.11
CA HIS A 162 -4.10 2.57 3.99
C HIS A 162 -2.84 1.80 4.45
N TRP A 163 -2.15 1.18 3.51
CA TRP A 163 -0.83 0.61 3.75
C TRP A 163 0.03 0.67 2.48
N TYR A 164 1.24 1.21 2.61
CA TYR A 164 2.25 1.20 1.55
C TYR A 164 3.59 0.72 2.12
N ASP A 165 4.41 0.08 1.28
CA ASP A 165 5.83 -0.06 1.58
C ASP A 165 6.49 1.32 1.50
N GLY A 166 6.64 1.96 2.66
CA GLY A 166 7.12 3.34 2.76
C GLY A 166 8.50 3.54 2.12
N ILE A 167 9.41 2.56 2.17
CA ILE A 167 10.73 2.72 1.54
C ILE A 167 10.60 2.75 0.02
N THR A 168 9.81 1.85 -0.54
CA THR A 168 9.59 1.80 -1.98
C THR A 168 8.85 3.04 -2.47
N LEU A 169 7.82 3.47 -1.73
CA LEU A 169 7.03 4.67 -2.06
C LEU A 169 7.89 5.93 -2.07
N LEU A 170 8.67 6.16 -1.01
CA LEU A 170 9.44 7.40 -0.83
C LEU A 170 10.69 7.47 -1.71
N SER A 171 11.36 6.33 -1.92
CA SER A 171 12.61 6.29 -2.70
C SER A 171 12.41 5.98 -4.18
N THR A 172 11.16 5.75 -4.60
CA THR A 172 10.79 5.28 -5.94
C THR A 172 11.73 4.17 -6.43
N THR A 173 12.10 3.26 -5.52
CA THR A 173 13.07 2.20 -5.78
C THR A 173 12.70 0.96 -4.97
N TRP A 174 12.49 -0.16 -5.66
CA TRP A 174 12.28 -1.46 -5.00
C TRP A 174 13.62 -2.14 -4.67
N ARG A 175 13.74 -2.66 -3.45
CA ARG A 175 14.89 -3.48 -3.02
C ARG A 175 14.39 -4.73 -2.30
N SER A 176 14.43 -5.88 -2.96
CA SER A 176 13.92 -7.14 -2.42
C SER A 176 14.66 -7.70 -1.21
N TYR A 177 15.73 -7.05 -0.77
CA TYR A 177 16.56 -7.43 0.36
C TYR A 177 16.62 -6.37 1.46
N PHE A 178 15.92 -5.23 1.36
CA PHE A 178 16.05 -4.14 2.32
C PHE A 178 14.75 -3.38 2.55
N THR A 179 14.40 -3.16 3.83
CA THR A 179 13.33 -2.24 4.25
C THR A 179 13.67 -1.62 5.62
N LEU A 180 12.85 -0.69 6.09
CA LEU A 180 12.86 -0.19 7.46
C LEU A 180 11.61 -0.65 8.20
N ASP A 181 11.77 -1.11 9.44
CA ASP A 181 10.65 -1.34 10.34
C ASP A 181 10.32 -0.02 11.06
N PHE A 182 9.30 0.69 10.58
CA PHE A 182 8.90 1.99 11.13
C PHE A 182 8.45 1.93 12.59
N ALA A 183 7.96 0.78 13.06
CA ALA A 183 7.60 0.62 14.48
C ALA A 183 8.82 0.59 15.40
N THR A 184 9.99 0.15 14.90
CA THR A 184 11.23 0.05 15.70
C THR A 184 12.35 0.99 15.25
N GLY A 185 12.18 1.64 14.10
CA GLY A 185 13.21 2.47 13.44
C GLY A 185 14.40 1.67 12.88
N LYS A 186 14.35 0.32 12.86
CA LYS A 186 15.51 -0.50 12.54
C LYS A 186 15.55 -0.92 11.07
N PRO A 187 16.75 -0.96 10.44
CA PRO A 187 16.91 -1.54 9.13
C PRO A 187 16.78 -3.07 9.15
N VAL A 188 16.15 -3.61 8.12
CA VAL A 188 15.82 -5.02 7.99
C VAL A 188 16.37 -5.54 6.68
N PHE A 189 17.14 -6.62 6.75
CA PHE A 189 17.86 -7.18 5.61
C PHE A 189 17.41 -8.60 5.26
N GLY A 190 17.39 -8.89 3.97
CA GLY A 190 17.00 -10.17 3.38
C GLY A 190 15.50 -10.29 3.12
N ASN A 191 15.16 -10.89 1.98
CA ASN A 191 13.78 -10.99 1.49
C ASN A 191 12.80 -11.59 2.52
N LYS A 192 13.21 -12.67 3.20
CA LYS A 192 12.36 -13.33 4.21
C LYS A 192 12.12 -12.45 5.45
N ALA A 193 13.08 -11.60 5.83
CA ALA A 193 12.92 -10.72 6.98
C ALA A 193 12.05 -9.51 6.61
N LEU A 194 12.29 -8.92 5.43
CA LEU A 194 11.47 -7.86 4.85
C LEU A 194 9.99 -8.25 4.79
N ARG A 195 9.67 -9.41 4.19
CA ARG A 195 8.28 -9.89 4.10
C ARG A 195 7.64 -10.06 5.48
N ARG A 196 8.39 -10.57 6.46
CA ARG A 196 7.90 -10.71 7.84
C ARG A 196 7.55 -9.37 8.48
N VAL A 197 8.25 -8.29 8.14
CA VAL A 197 7.94 -6.94 8.62
C VAL A 197 6.67 -6.42 7.97
N HIS A 198 6.54 -6.52 6.64
CA HIS A 198 5.33 -6.10 5.94
C HIS A 198 4.08 -6.87 6.41
N GLN A 199 4.21 -8.19 6.63
CA GLN A 199 3.14 -9.00 7.22
C GLN A 199 2.72 -8.52 8.61
N LYS A 200 3.69 -8.15 9.47
CA LYS A 200 3.39 -7.62 10.81
C LYS A 200 2.70 -6.26 10.74
N GLN A 201 3.13 -5.38 9.85
CA GLN A 201 2.50 -4.07 9.64
C GLN A 201 1.05 -4.25 9.19
N LEU A 202 0.80 -5.05 8.16
CA LEU A 202 -0.56 -5.36 7.70
C LEU A 202 -1.42 -6.03 8.78
N ALA A 203 -0.85 -6.96 9.56
CA ALA A 203 -1.54 -7.58 10.68
C ALA A 203 -1.90 -6.58 11.78
N HIS A 204 -1.04 -5.58 12.01
CA HIS A 204 -1.28 -4.46 12.92
C HIS A 204 -2.40 -3.55 12.42
N THR A 205 -2.36 -3.13 11.15
CA THR A 205 -3.42 -2.36 10.50
C THR A 205 -4.78 -3.07 10.60
N ALA A 206 -4.82 -4.36 10.28
CA ALA A 206 -6.03 -5.18 10.39
C ALA A 206 -6.49 -5.39 11.84
N SER A 207 -5.60 -5.21 12.82
CA SER A 207 -5.95 -5.34 14.23
C SER A 207 -6.83 -4.21 14.73
N PHE A 208 -6.86 -3.04 14.07
CA PHE A 208 -7.78 -1.95 14.41
C PHE A 208 -9.24 -2.39 14.23
N GLY A 209 -9.57 -2.99 13.09
CA GLY A 209 -10.90 -3.60 12.87
C GLY A 209 -11.27 -4.62 13.96
N ARG A 210 -10.35 -5.55 14.24
CA ARG A 210 -10.55 -6.62 15.24
C ARG A 210 -10.72 -6.12 16.67
N LYS A 211 -9.87 -5.19 17.11
CA LYS A 211 -9.74 -4.79 18.52
C LYS A 211 -10.45 -3.49 18.87
N LYS A 212 -10.47 -2.53 17.94
CA LYS A 212 -10.94 -1.16 18.16
C LYS A 212 -12.29 -0.86 17.51
N MET A 213 -12.77 -1.72 16.60
CA MET A 213 -14.01 -1.50 15.83
C MET A 213 -15.04 -2.63 15.97
N GLY A 214 -15.12 -3.28 17.13
CA GLY A 214 -16.12 -4.32 17.38
C GLY A 214 -16.00 -5.55 16.46
N ASN A 215 -14.78 -5.94 16.13
CA ASN A 215 -14.48 -7.02 15.18
C ASN A 215 -14.93 -6.74 13.73
N ALA A 216 -14.85 -5.47 13.30
CA ALA A 216 -15.12 -5.07 11.92
C ALA A 216 -14.15 -5.73 10.92
N PRO A 217 -14.61 -6.02 9.68
CA PRO A 217 -13.72 -6.43 8.60
C PRO A 217 -12.74 -5.31 8.25
N THR A 218 -11.63 -5.68 7.60
CA THR A 218 -10.63 -4.74 7.10
C THR A 218 -10.55 -4.79 5.58
N LEU A 219 -10.69 -3.63 4.96
CA LEU A 219 -10.27 -3.33 3.60
C LEU A 219 -9.04 -2.44 3.72
N ILE A 220 -7.91 -2.80 3.12
CA ILE A 220 -6.82 -1.84 2.95
C ILE A 220 -7.27 -0.82 1.89
N GLY A 221 -7.66 0.37 2.33
CA GLY A 221 -8.34 1.38 1.50
C GLY A 221 -7.48 1.89 0.35
N GLU A 222 -6.16 1.89 0.54
CA GLU A 222 -5.20 2.14 -0.52
C GLU A 222 -3.90 1.38 -0.27
N THR A 223 -3.34 0.89 -1.36
CA THR A 223 -2.00 0.32 -1.43
C THR A 223 -1.50 0.34 -2.87
N GLY A 224 -0.20 0.24 -3.10
CA GLY A 224 0.33 0.31 -4.45
C GLY A 224 1.84 0.45 -4.47
N ILE A 225 2.35 0.83 -5.63
CA ILE A 225 3.77 1.04 -5.89
C ILE A 225 3.98 2.17 -6.91
N PRO A 226 5.03 2.99 -6.78
CA PRO A 226 5.35 4.01 -7.78
C PRO A 226 5.78 3.37 -9.11
N TYR A 227 5.20 3.80 -10.22
CA TYR A 227 5.55 3.31 -11.55
C TYR A 227 6.75 4.02 -12.16
N ASN A 228 7.04 5.26 -11.73
CA ASN A 228 8.24 6.02 -12.07
C ASN A 228 9.51 5.48 -11.36
N MET A 229 9.47 4.23 -10.89
CA MET A 229 10.58 3.55 -10.23
C MET A 229 11.88 3.58 -11.05
N ASN A 230 13.00 3.74 -10.36
CA ASN A 230 14.35 3.76 -10.94
C ASN A 230 14.49 4.81 -12.06
N ASP A 231 14.16 6.06 -11.73
CA ASP A 231 14.18 7.20 -12.66
C ASP A 231 13.33 6.95 -13.91
N ALA A 232 12.15 6.36 -13.73
CA ALA A 232 11.19 6.07 -14.79
C ALA A 232 11.76 5.22 -15.96
N ARG A 233 12.78 4.38 -15.72
CA ARG A 233 13.45 3.58 -16.77
C ARG A 233 12.49 2.76 -17.63
N ALA A 234 11.43 2.23 -17.03
CA ALA A 234 10.41 1.43 -17.72
C ALA A 234 9.68 2.20 -18.83
N TYR A 235 9.65 3.54 -18.77
CA TYR A 235 8.95 4.40 -19.75
C TYR A 235 9.72 4.52 -21.07
N VAL A 236 10.98 4.09 -21.07
CA VAL A 236 11.79 3.98 -22.27
C VAL A 236 11.89 2.52 -22.73
N SER A 237 12.16 1.60 -21.80
CA SER A 237 12.44 0.20 -22.12
C SER A 237 11.19 -0.66 -22.34
N GLY A 238 10.04 -0.28 -21.76
CA GLY A 238 8.86 -1.14 -21.62
C GLY A 238 9.04 -2.28 -20.60
N ASP A 239 10.19 -2.33 -19.90
CA ASP A 239 10.50 -3.36 -18.92
C ASP A 239 10.04 -2.94 -17.51
N PHE A 240 8.87 -3.45 -17.10
CA PHE A 240 8.28 -3.23 -15.78
C PHE A 240 8.70 -4.30 -14.74
N SER A 241 9.80 -5.03 -14.94
CA SER A 241 10.18 -6.14 -14.04
C SER A 241 10.35 -5.72 -12.57
N ALA A 242 10.89 -4.52 -12.30
CA ALA A 242 11.03 -4.01 -10.94
C ALA A 242 9.66 -3.72 -10.30
N GLN A 243 8.75 -3.10 -11.06
CA GLN A 243 7.38 -2.81 -10.65
C GLN A 243 6.59 -4.10 -10.41
N VAL A 244 6.78 -5.12 -11.26
CA VAL A 244 6.17 -6.45 -11.07
C VAL A 244 6.66 -7.12 -9.78
N GLU A 245 7.96 -7.06 -9.48
CA GLU A 245 8.50 -7.63 -8.24
C GLU A 245 8.01 -6.88 -6.99
N ALA A 246 7.98 -5.56 -7.03
CA ALA A 246 7.47 -4.73 -5.94
C ALA A 246 5.98 -4.98 -5.68
N MET A 247 5.16 -5.00 -6.74
CA MET A 247 3.74 -5.29 -6.66
C MET A 247 3.46 -6.72 -6.16
N ASP A 248 4.25 -7.72 -6.61
CA ASP A 248 4.16 -9.08 -6.08
C ASP A 248 4.46 -9.13 -4.59
N ASN A 249 5.49 -8.42 -4.12
CA ASN A 249 5.75 -8.31 -2.69
C ASN A 249 4.57 -7.68 -1.95
N THR A 250 4.02 -6.55 -2.42
CA THR A 250 2.85 -5.89 -1.82
C THR A 250 1.65 -6.85 -1.73
N ILE A 251 1.20 -7.39 -2.85
CA ILE A 251 -0.04 -8.20 -2.89
C ILE A 251 0.14 -9.55 -2.20
N SER A 252 1.29 -10.21 -2.33
CA SER A 252 1.48 -11.50 -1.63
C SER A 252 1.56 -11.35 -0.10
N ASN A 253 1.94 -10.19 0.43
CA ASN A 253 1.84 -9.92 1.87
C ASN A 253 0.37 -9.67 2.29
N LEU A 254 -0.42 -8.97 1.48
CA LEU A 254 -1.88 -8.80 1.68
C LEU A 254 -2.63 -10.15 1.65
N GLU A 255 -2.34 -10.99 0.66
CA GLU A 255 -2.85 -12.35 0.53
C GLU A 255 -2.57 -13.19 1.78
N SER A 256 -1.34 -13.11 2.30
CA SER A 256 -0.95 -13.86 3.51
C SER A 256 -1.69 -13.45 4.78
N GLN A 257 -2.35 -12.28 4.77
CA GLN A 257 -3.20 -11.78 5.86
C GLN A 257 -4.70 -11.90 5.54
N LEU A 258 -5.07 -12.48 4.40
CA LEU A 258 -6.46 -12.56 3.89
C LEU A 258 -7.16 -11.19 3.83
N LEU A 259 -6.40 -10.13 3.55
CA LEU A 259 -6.93 -8.77 3.50
C LEU A 259 -7.49 -8.46 2.12
N SER A 260 -8.70 -7.88 2.09
CA SER A 260 -9.17 -7.17 0.91
C SER A 260 -8.39 -5.87 0.77
N PHE A 261 -8.22 -5.39 -0.46
CA PHE A 261 -7.49 -4.15 -0.72
C PHE A 261 -7.98 -3.47 -2.00
N THR A 262 -7.66 -2.19 -2.11
CA THR A 262 -7.84 -1.38 -3.31
C THR A 262 -6.48 -0.86 -3.75
N LEU A 263 -6.11 -1.14 -5.00
CA LEU A 263 -4.87 -0.61 -5.58
C LEU A 263 -5.09 0.85 -5.94
N TRP A 264 -4.21 1.71 -5.44
CA TRP A 264 -4.08 3.08 -5.92
C TRP A 264 -3.10 3.06 -7.09
N ASN A 265 -3.54 3.33 -8.32
CA ASN A 265 -4.91 3.62 -8.74
C ASN A 265 -5.17 3.18 -10.19
N TYR A 266 -6.32 3.55 -10.74
CA TYR A 266 -6.58 3.54 -12.18
C TYR A 266 -6.96 4.95 -12.62
N THR A 267 -6.14 5.54 -13.49
CA THR A 267 -6.22 6.92 -13.94
C THR A 267 -6.11 6.91 -15.46
N ALA A 268 -7.23 7.15 -16.14
CA ALA A 268 -7.32 7.00 -17.59
C ALA A 268 -6.49 8.06 -18.35
N ASP A 269 -6.22 9.19 -17.69
CA ASP A 269 -5.47 10.35 -18.16
C ASP A 269 -4.06 10.44 -17.55
N ASN A 270 -3.54 9.34 -16.97
CA ASN A 270 -2.14 9.27 -16.55
C ASN A 270 -1.20 9.58 -17.72
N SER A 271 -0.04 10.18 -17.44
CA SER A 271 1.04 10.36 -18.41
C SER A 271 2.40 9.99 -17.82
N HIS A 272 3.36 9.61 -18.66
CA HIS A 272 4.73 9.37 -18.23
C HIS A 272 5.41 10.62 -17.66
N THR A 273 4.94 11.81 -18.04
CA THR A 273 5.55 13.10 -17.62
C THR A 273 5.00 13.60 -16.28
N PHE A 274 3.67 13.52 -16.10
CA PHE A 274 2.99 14.12 -14.94
C PHE A 274 2.35 13.09 -14.01
N GLY A 275 2.56 11.79 -14.29
CA GLY A 275 1.97 10.69 -13.54
C GLY A 275 0.45 10.74 -13.58
N ASP A 276 -0.18 10.61 -12.43
CA ASP A 276 -1.62 10.51 -12.22
C ASP A 276 -2.34 11.87 -12.28
N LEU A 277 -1.65 12.94 -12.71
CA LEU A 277 -2.14 14.33 -12.71
C LEU A 277 -2.54 14.84 -11.32
N TRP A 278 -2.02 14.19 -10.29
CA TRP A 278 -2.27 14.50 -8.89
C TRP A 278 -0.94 14.59 -8.16
N ASN A 279 -0.49 15.81 -7.82
CA ASN A 279 0.75 16.06 -7.07
C ASN A 279 2.02 15.32 -7.59
N LEU A 280 2.08 15.04 -8.90
CA LEU A 280 3.13 14.23 -9.54
C LEU A 280 3.25 12.80 -8.98
N GLU A 281 2.24 12.30 -8.27
CA GLU A 281 2.10 10.88 -7.98
C GLU A 281 2.03 10.10 -9.28
N ASP A 282 2.55 8.87 -9.28
CA ASP A 282 2.55 8.02 -10.46
C ASP A 282 2.35 6.57 -10.04
N LEU A 283 1.14 6.28 -9.56
CA LEU A 283 0.75 5.01 -8.93
C LEU A 283 -0.20 4.21 -9.81
N SER A 284 -0.69 4.77 -10.92
CA SER A 284 -1.68 4.11 -11.77
C SER A 284 -1.25 2.76 -12.34
N ILE A 285 -2.12 1.77 -12.39
CA ILE A 285 -1.82 0.49 -13.05
C ILE A 285 -1.87 0.58 -14.59
N SER A 286 -2.26 1.72 -15.15
CA SER A 286 -2.47 1.93 -16.58
C SER A 286 -1.95 3.29 -17.04
N SER A 287 -1.50 3.38 -18.29
CA SER A 287 -1.13 4.65 -18.93
C SER A 287 -1.28 4.58 -20.45
N PRO A 288 -1.92 5.58 -21.10
CA PRO A 288 -1.92 5.73 -22.55
C PRO A 288 -0.51 5.80 -23.16
N ASP A 289 0.44 6.43 -22.47
CA ASP A 289 1.83 6.51 -22.94
C ASP A 289 2.51 5.12 -22.90
N SER A 290 2.20 4.31 -21.89
CA SER A 290 2.66 2.91 -21.82
C SER A 290 2.05 2.06 -22.94
N GLU A 291 0.78 2.30 -23.30
CA GLU A 291 0.14 1.65 -24.44
C GLU A 291 0.84 2.01 -25.74
N ALA A 292 1.06 3.32 -26.00
CA ALA A 292 1.75 3.78 -27.19
C ALA A 292 3.18 3.19 -27.29
N LEU A 293 3.88 3.11 -26.16
CA LEU A 293 5.19 2.46 -26.08
C LEU A 293 5.11 0.97 -26.40
N ALA A 294 4.17 0.24 -25.81
CA ALA A 294 3.99 -1.20 -26.04
C ALA A 294 3.66 -1.51 -27.51
N VAL A 295 2.76 -0.73 -28.11
CA VAL A 295 2.42 -0.83 -29.54
C VAL A 295 3.65 -0.58 -30.41
N ARG A 296 4.42 0.48 -30.12
CA ARG A 296 5.66 0.80 -30.85
C ARG A 296 6.69 -0.34 -30.75
N LEU A 297 6.93 -0.87 -29.55
CA LEU A 297 7.87 -1.97 -29.32
C LEU A 297 7.42 -3.28 -29.99
N ALA A 298 6.10 -3.48 -30.15
CA ALA A 298 5.52 -4.60 -30.89
C ALA A 298 5.51 -4.39 -32.42
N GLY A 299 6.12 -3.32 -32.93
CA GLY A 299 6.22 -3.02 -34.35
C GLY A 299 5.12 -2.13 -34.91
N GLY A 300 4.23 -1.56 -34.09
CA GLY A 300 3.37 -0.42 -34.46
C GLY A 300 2.01 -0.73 -35.10
N HIS A 301 1.64 -1.99 -35.29
CA HIS A 301 0.49 -2.35 -36.15
C HIS A 301 -0.71 -2.97 -35.42
N VAL A 302 -0.56 -3.39 -34.17
CA VAL A 302 -1.62 -4.11 -33.43
C VAL A 302 -1.66 -3.64 -31.98
N ARG A 303 -2.82 -3.14 -31.58
CA ARG A 303 -3.15 -2.87 -30.17
C ARG A 303 -3.69 -4.15 -29.53
N ARG A 304 -3.17 -4.49 -28.36
CA ARG A 304 -3.66 -5.58 -27.50
C ARG A 304 -4.39 -4.98 -26.31
N ARG A 305 -5.35 -5.73 -25.77
CA ARG A 305 -6.20 -5.32 -24.65
C ARG A 305 -5.39 -4.76 -23.45
N ASP A 306 -4.28 -5.42 -23.13
CA ASP A 306 -3.50 -5.12 -21.93
C ASP A 306 -2.27 -4.22 -22.20
N ASP A 307 -2.17 -3.58 -23.37
CA ASP A 307 -0.99 -2.77 -23.72
C ASP A 307 -0.81 -1.54 -22.82
N SER A 308 -1.89 -0.98 -22.27
CA SER A 308 -1.81 0.14 -21.31
C SER A 308 -1.34 -0.29 -19.92
N ALA A 309 -1.40 -1.59 -19.61
CA ALA A 309 -1.13 -2.11 -18.27
C ALA A 309 0.34 -1.99 -17.89
N ARG A 310 0.60 -1.37 -16.75
CA ARG A 310 1.94 -1.20 -16.20
C ARG A 310 2.20 -2.34 -15.24
N GLY A 311 3.02 -3.32 -15.64
CA GLY A 311 3.35 -4.46 -14.79
C GLY A 311 2.19 -5.43 -14.51
N LEU A 312 1.37 -5.73 -15.53
CA LEU A 312 0.16 -6.59 -15.46
C LEU A 312 0.29 -7.83 -14.57
N ARG A 313 1.40 -8.58 -14.70
CA ARG A 313 1.67 -9.82 -13.94
C ARG A 313 1.80 -9.60 -12.43
N GLY A 314 2.08 -8.38 -11.99
CA GLY A 314 2.14 -8.03 -10.58
C GLY A 314 0.75 -8.03 -9.94
N PHE A 315 -0.24 -7.45 -10.61
CA PHE A 315 -1.57 -7.21 -10.04
C PHE A 315 -2.70 -8.12 -10.57
N ALA A 316 -2.62 -8.63 -11.80
CA ALA A 316 -3.61 -9.54 -12.36
C ALA A 316 -3.35 -10.98 -11.90
N ARG A 317 -3.73 -11.29 -10.65
CA ARG A 317 -3.41 -12.55 -9.97
C ARG A 317 -4.65 -13.43 -9.78
N PRO A 318 -4.51 -14.77 -9.79
CA PRO A 318 -5.61 -15.64 -9.39
C PRO A 318 -6.02 -15.39 -7.94
N HIS A 319 -7.32 -15.30 -7.68
CA HIS A 319 -7.85 -15.08 -6.33
C HIS A 319 -9.30 -15.56 -6.22
N ALA A 320 -9.73 -15.93 -5.02
CA ALA A 320 -11.13 -16.24 -4.76
C ALA A 320 -11.92 -14.94 -4.59
N ARG A 321 -12.88 -14.69 -5.50
CA ARG A 321 -13.75 -13.52 -5.47
C ARG A 321 -15.02 -13.73 -4.64
N LYS A 322 -15.42 -15.00 -4.45
CA LYS A 322 -16.53 -15.41 -3.58
C LYS A 322 -16.18 -16.76 -2.96
N ILE A 323 -16.37 -16.91 -1.65
CA ILE A 323 -16.06 -18.14 -0.93
C ILE A 323 -17.32 -18.58 -0.19
N ALA A 324 -17.76 -19.81 -0.44
CA ALA A 324 -18.89 -20.43 0.24
C ALA A 324 -18.49 -20.93 1.65
N GLY A 325 -17.88 -20.06 2.46
CA GLY A 325 -17.31 -20.40 3.76
C GLY A 325 -16.33 -19.37 4.29
N VAL A 326 -15.60 -19.75 5.34
CA VAL A 326 -14.60 -18.89 6.01
C VAL A 326 -13.21 -19.21 5.47
N PRO A 327 -12.51 -18.27 4.82
CA PRO A 327 -11.19 -18.49 4.28
C PRO A 327 -10.17 -18.76 5.39
N LEU A 328 -9.34 -19.77 5.17
CA LEU A 328 -8.14 -20.06 5.96
C LEU A 328 -6.87 -19.64 5.21
N LYS A 329 -6.91 -19.70 3.89
CA LYS A 329 -5.78 -19.41 3.00
C LYS A 329 -6.27 -19.00 1.61
N SER A 330 -5.66 -17.97 1.02
CA SER A 330 -5.88 -17.57 -0.38
C SER A 330 -4.59 -16.89 -0.87
N GLU A 331 -3.65 -17.69 -1.39
CA GLU A 331 -2.30 -17.21 -1.72
C GLU A 331 -1.91 -17.58 -3.15
N PHE A 332 -1.32 -16.63 -3.88
CA PHE A 332 -0.70 -16.86 -5.18
C PHE A 332 0.82 -16.70 -5.09
N THR A 333 1.55 -17.68 -5.61
CA THR A 333 3.02 -17.65 -5.70
C THR A 333 3.45 -17.38 -7.14
N MET A 334 3.91 -16.15 -7.41
CA MET A 334 4.28 -15.72 -8.77
C MET A 334 5.39 -16.57 -9.40
N LYS A 335 6.37 -17.03 -8.60
CA LYS A 335 7.49 -17.87 -9.08
C LYS A 335 7.02 -19.19 -9.72
N THR A 336 5.98 -19.80 -9.19
CA THR A 336 5.45 -21.10 -9.64
C THR A 336 4.15 -20.98 -10.42
N ALA A 337 3.56 -19.77 -10.48
CA ALA A 337 2.18 -19.52 -10.85
C ALA A 337 1.16 -20.45 -10.16
N GLY A 338 1.43 -20.84 -8.91
CA GLY A 338 0.53 -21.65 -8.12
C GLY A 338 -0.36 -20.79 -7.23
N TYR A 339 -1.68 -20.98 -7.31
CA TYR A 339 -2.66 -20.42 -6.38
C TYR A 339 -3.25 -21.52 -5.50
N VAL A 340 -3.38 -21.25 -4.20
CA VAL A 340 -3.96 -22.18 -3.23
C VAL A 340 -5.03 -21.46 -2.41
N LEU A 341 -6.25 -22.01 -2.45
CA LEU A 341 -7.36 -21.65 -1.59
C LEU A 341 -7.61 -22.77 -0.56
N GLU A 342 -7.74 -22.41 0.70
CA GLU A 342 -8.27 -23.29 1.77
C GLU A 342 -9.35 -22.53 2.55
N TYR A 343 -10.47 -23.19 2.86
CA TYR A 343 -11.55 -22.59 3.63
C TYR A 343 -12.39 -23.65 4.38
N LEU A 344 -13.18 -23.19 5.35
CA LEU A 344 -14.13 -24.00 6.11
C LEU A 344 -15.57 -23.69 5.68
N SER A 345 -16.38 -24.71 5.45
CA SER A 345 -17.83 -24.53 5.27
C SER A 345 -18.51 -24.32 6.63
N VAL A 346 -19.33 -23.27 6.75
CA VAL A 346 -20.02 -22.94 8.01
C VAL A 346 -21.41 -23.57 8.08
N ASN A 347 -22.01 -23.88 6.92
CA ASN A 347 -23.25 -24.64 6.78
C ASN A 347 -23.14 -25.52 5.52
N THR A 348 -23.50 -26.79 5.62
CA THR A 348 -23.37 -27.81 4.54
C THR A 348 -24.34 -27.58 3.37
N GLU A 349 -25.25 -26.62 3.46
CA GLU A 349 -26.27 -26.30 2.44
C GLU A 349 -26.01 -24.96 1.72
N SER A 350 -24.75 -24.54 1.56
CA SER A 350 -24.48 -23.36 0.73
C SER A 350 -24.81 -23.68 -0.74
N SER A 351 -25.86 -23.07 -1.27
CA SER A 351 -26.35 -23.30 -2.64
C SER A 351 -25.49 -22.68 -3.74
N ALA A 352 -24.54 -21.81 -3.39
CA ALA A 352 -23.70 -21.09 -4.34
C ALA A 352 -22.25 -21.62 -4.34
N PRO A 353 -21.63 -21.82 -5.52
CA PRO A 353 -20.25 -22.27 -5.60
C PRO A 353 -19.27 -21.17 -5.18
N THR A 354 -18.11 -21.59 -4.68
CA THR A 354 -16.93 -20.72 -4.56
C THR A 354 -16.47 -20.31 -5.96
N GLU A 355 -16.13 -19.04 -6.18
CA GLU A 355 -15.66 -18.50 -7.46
C GLU A 355 -14.20 -18.06 -7.34
N ILE A 356 -13.34 -18.60 -8.22
CA ILE A 356 -11.92 -18.25 -8.31
C ILE A 356 -11.66 -17.63 -9.67
N TYR A 357 -11.17 -16.39 -9.67
CA TYR A 357 -10.68 -15.71 -10.86
C TYR A 357 -9.32 -16.28 -11.27
N VAL A 358 -9.14 -16.59 -12.56
CA VAL A 358 -7.89 -17.15 -13.12
C VAL A 358 -7.48 -16.36 -14.38
N PRO A 359 -6.56 -15.40 -14.27
CA PRO A 359 -6.10 -14.58 -15.39
C PRO A 359 -5.11 -15.34 -16.29
N TYR A 360 -5.28 -15.23 -17.62
CA TYR A 360 -4.46 -15.98 -18.58
C TYR A 360 -3.00 -15.55 -18.63
N VAL A 361 -2.67 -14.33 -18.16
CA VAL A 361 -1.31 -13.78 -18.16
C VAL A 361 -0.30 -14.68 -17.43
N HIS A 362 -0.74 -15.49 -16.47
CA HIS A 362 0.10 -16.44 -15.74
C HIS A 362 0.13 -17.85 -16.35
N PHE A 363 -0.73 -18.15 -17.33
CA PHE A 363 -0.96 -19.51 -17.84
C PHE A 363 -0.98 -19.57 -19.38
N PRO A 364 0.08 -19.10 -20.09
CA PRO A 364 0.12 -19.15 -21.56
C PRO A 364 0.07 -20.57 -22.12
N GLY A 365 0.49 -21.57 -21.33
CA GLY A 365 0.37 -23.01 -21.66
C GLY A 365 -0.88 -23.68 -21.10
N GLY A 366 -1.84 -22.92 -20.56
CA GLY A 366 -2.99 -23.41 -19.83
C GLY A 366 -2.68 -23.76 -18.37
N TYR A 367 -3.74 -24.06 -17.62
CA TYR A 367 -3.68 -24.42 -16.20
C TYR A 367 -4.52 -25.67 -15.91
N ARG A 368 -4.31 -26.23 -14.72
CA ARG A 368 -5.13 -27.29 -14.14
C ARG A 368 -5.69 -26.85 -12.80
N VAL A 369 -6.87 -27.36 -12.48
CA VAL A 369 -7.51 -27.18 -11.18
C VAL A 369 -7.55 -28.53 -10.48
N THR A 370 -7.12 -28.58 -9.22
CA THR A 370 -7.27 -29.77 -8.37
C THR A 370 -7.95 -29.37 -7.07
N SER A 371 -9.00 -30.08 -6.67
CA SER A 371 -9.70 -29.90 -5.41
C SER A 371 -9.53 -31.11 -4.48
N SER A 372 -9.64 -30.91 -3.17
CA SER A 372 -9.64 -31.98 -2.16
C SER A 372 -10.90 -32.85 -2.21
N ASP A 373 -11.99 -32.26 -2.63
CA ASP A 373 -13.34 -32.82 -2.68
C ASP A 373 -14.13 -32.11 -3.78
N GLY A 374 -15.44 -32.38 -3.87
CA GLY A 374 -16.37 -31.64 -4.72
C GLY A 374 -16.05 -31.72 -6.21
N HIS A 375 -16.56 -30.74 -6.95
CA HIS A 375 -16.34 -30.64 -8.40
C HIS A 375 -16.09 -29.19 -8.84
N CYS A 376 -15.25 -29.04 -9.87
CA CYS A 376 -14.94 -27.74 -10.47
C CYS A 376 -15.52 -27.65 -11.87
N THR A 377 -16.15 -26.52 -12.20
CA THR A 377 -16.48 -26.13 -13.57
C THR A 377 -15.75 -24.83 -13.93
N ILE A 378 -15.56 -24.58 -15.23
CA ILE A 378 -14.81 -23.41 -15.72
C ILE A 378 -15.74 -22.61 -16.63
N GLU A 379 -15.98 -21.36 -16.26
CA GLU A 379 -16.62 -20.36 -17.10
C GLU A 379 -15.55 -19.52 -17.79
N LYS A 380 -15.59 -19.47 -19.12
CA LYS A 380 -14.56 -18.79 -19.92
C LYS A 380 -14.95 -17.35 -20.22
N HIS A 381 -13.98 -16.45 -20.12
CA HIS A 381 -14.12 -15.05 -20.52
C HIS A 381 -12.94 -14.62 -21.40
N GLU A 382 -13.02 -13.42 -21.93
CA GLU A 382 -11.90 -12.84 -22.69
C GLU A 382 -10.71 -12.60 -21.74
N GLY A 383 -9.65 -13.38 -21.91
CA GLY A 383 -8.36 -13.26 -21.20
C GLY A 383 -8.34 -13.67 -19.72
N TYR A 384 -9.42 -14.28 -19.22
CA TYR A 384 -9.47 -14.91 -17.90
C TYR A 384 -10.58 -15.96 -17.84
N ASP A 385 -10.52 -16.84 -16.84
CA ASP A 385 -11.57 -17.78 -16.52
C ASP A 385 -12.10 -17.55 -15.09
N ILE A 386 -13.33 -17.99 -14.83
CA ILE A 386 -13.88 -18.17 -13.48
C ILE A 386 -14.03 -19.65 -13.21
N VAL A 387 -13.25 -20.17 -12.26
CA VAL A 387 -13.41 -21.53 -11.75
C VAL A 387 -14.49 -21.51 -10.68
N LYS A 388 -15.57 -22.27 -10.91
CA LYS A 388 -16.66 -22.47 -9.95
C LYS A 388 -16.44 -23.80 -9.24
N PHE A 389 -16.26 -23.74 -7.92
CA PHE A 389 -16.03 -24.89 -7.08
C PHE A 389 -17.24 -25.14 -6.19
N ALA A 390 -17.95 -26.25 -6.46
CA ALA A 390 -19.00 -26.77 -5.61
C ALA A 390 -18.40 -27.87 -4.72
N HIS A 391 -18.23 -27.55 -3.45
CA HIS A 391 -17.60 -28.44 -2.48
C HIS A 391 -18.52 -29.61 -2.10
N ASP A 392 -17.93 -30.70 -1.60
CA ASP A 392 -18.72 -31.79 -1.02
C ASP A 392 -19.30 -31.34 0.33
N VAL A 393 -20.62 -31.39 0.43
CA VAL A 393 -21.39 -31.02 1.64
C VAL A 393 -21.05 -31.90 2.86
N LYS A 394 -20.44 -33.07 2.65
CA LYS A 394 -19.96 -33.97 3.72
C LYS A 394 -18.56 -33.60 4.23
N ALA A 395 -17.84 -32.76 3.50
CA ALA A 395 -16.53 -32.27 3.91
C ALA A 395 -16.66 -30.91 4.61
N HIS A 396 -15.81 -30.68 5.62
CA HIS A 396 -15.80 -29.41 6.37
C HIS A 396 -14.62 -28.50 6.01
N LYS A 397 -13.51 -29.08 5.55
CA LYS A 397 -12.32 -28.35 5.13
C LYS A 397 -12.09 -28.62 3.65
N HIS A 398 -11.99 -27.54 2.89
CA HIS A 398 -11.88 -27.61 1.44
C HIS A 398 -10.58 -26.97 0.99
N ARG A 399 -10.03 -27.51 -0.10
CA ARG A 399 -8.80 -27.01 -0.71
C ARG A 399 -8.91 -27.06 -2.22
N VAL A 400 -8.57 -25.95 -2.88
CA VAL A 400 -8.51 -25.83 -4.33
C VAL A 400 -7.16 -25.26 -4.73
N ILE A 401 -6.52 -25.88 -5.72
CA ILE A 401 -5.25 -25.42 -6.29
C ILE A 401 -5.46 -25.12 -7.77
N VAL A 402 -4.98 -23.96 -8.20
CA VAL A 402 -4.81 -23.63 -9.62
C VAL A 402 -3.32 -23.59 -9.91
N ALA A 403 -2.86 -24.35 -10.90
CA ALA A 403 -1.44 -24.46 -11.23
C ALA A 403 -1.23 -24.59 -12.75
N PRO A 404 -0.10 -24.14 -13.31
CA PRO A 404 0.16 -24.27 -14.73
C PRO A 404 0.26 -25.76 -15.13
N THR A 405 -0.17 -26.11 -16.35
CA THR A 405 -0.07 -27.50 -16.87
C THR A 405 1.38 -27.96 -16.96
N LYS A 406 2.30 -27.04 -17.27
CA LYS A 406 3.74 -27.23 -17.30
C LYS A 406 4.38 -26.36 -16.22
N PRO A 407 5.30 -26.89 -15.39
CA PRO A 407 6.02 -26.08 -14.41
C PRO A 407 6.69 -24.86 -15.05
N ILE A 408 6.56 -23.69 -14.41
CA ILE A 408 7.23 -22.47 -14.82
C ILE A 408 8.59 -22.42 -14.13
N GLY A 409 9.66 -22.33 -14.93
CA GLY A 409 11.03 -22.51 -14.46
C GLY A 409 11.40 -23.99 -14.36
N GLY A 410 12.56 -24.35 -14.91
CA GLY A 410 13.06 -25.72 -14.88
C GLY A 410 13.10 -26.27 -13.46
N ASP A 411 12.90 -27.58 -13.34
CA ASP A 411 12.99 -28.32 -12.08
C ASP A 411 14.18 -27.83 -11.23
N PRO A 412 13.95 -27.22 -10.05
CA PRO A 412 15.02 -26.69 -9.22
C PRO A 412 15.99 -27.77 -8.75
N THR A 413 15.60 -29.05 -8.81
CA THR A 413 16.51 -30.17 -8.53
C THR A 413 17.51 -30.45 -9.67
N ARG A 414 17.19 -30.03 -10.90
CA ARG A 414 18.07 -30.20 -12.08
C ARG A 414 18.95 -28.99 -12.36
N ALA A 415 18.54 -27.79 -11.99
CA ALA A 415 19.30 -26.56 -12.25
C ALA A 415 20.65 -26.51 -11.51
N ASN A 416 20.75 -27.13 -10.32
CA ASN A 416 21.96 -27.12 -9.51
C ASN A 416 22.77 -28.42 -9.57
N ALA A 417 22.31 -29.43 -10.30
CA ALA A 417 23.03 -30.71 -10.42
C ALA A 417 24.47 -30.52 -10.95
N PRO A 418 24.75 -29.68 -11.98
CA PRO A 418 26.12 -29.44 -12.43
C PRO A 418 26.98 -28.71 -11.40
N LEU A 419 26.39 -27.79 -10.63
CA LEU A 419 27.08 -26.99 -9.61
C LEU A 419 27.41 -27.83 -8.37
N TYR A 420 26.49 -28.70 -7.93
CA TYR A 420 26.74 -29.64 -6.84
C TYR A 420 27.72 -30.75 -7.24
N LEU A 421 27.69 -31.20 -8.51
CA LEU A 421 28.70 -32.12 -9.04
C LEU A 421 30.07 -31.44 -9.09
N ALA A 422 30.15 -30.18 -9.54
CA ALA A 422 31.40 -29.42 -9.58
C ALA A 422 31.98 -29.20 -8.17
N LEU A 423 31.13 -28.81 -7.20
CA LEU A 423 31.52 -28.62 -5.79
C LEU A 423 31.93 -29.95 -5.12
N ALA A 424 31.25 -31.06 -5.42
CA ALA A 424 31.64 -32.39 -4.94
C ALA A 424 32.98 -32.84 -5.53
N VAL A 425 33.22 -32.60 -6.82
CA VAL A 425 34.51 -32.87 -7.47
C VAL A 425 35.62 -31.99 -6.88
N THR A 426 35.35 -30.71 -6.56
CA THR A 426 36.37 -29.84 -5.92
C THR A 426 36.67 -30.28 -4.48
N ALA A 427 35.64 -30.65 -3.72
CA ALA A 427 35.78 -31.11 -2.34
C ALA A 427 36.53 -32.46 -2.23
N VAL A 428 36.47 -33.31 -3.26
CA VAL A 428 37.19 -34.59 -3.31
C VAL A 428 38.58 -34.46 -3.94
N ALA A 429 38.75 -33.64 -4.98
CA ALA A 429 40.02 -33.48 -5.68
C ALA A 429 41.07 -32.70 -4.89
N ILE A 430 40.67 -31.69 -4.10
CA ILE A 430 41.60 -30.86 -3.32
C ILE A 430 42.32 -31.68 -2.22
N PRO A 431 41.65 -32.52 -1.42
CA PRO A 431 42.32 -33.39 -0.45
C PRO A 431 43.22 -34.45 -1.10
N LEU A 432 42.83 -35.00 -2.25
CA LEU A 432 43.62 -36.01 -2.97
C LEU A 432 44.92 -35.45 -3.57
N PHE A 433 44.93 -34.19 -4.01
CA PHE A 433 46.15 -33.51 -4.48
C PHE A 433 47.10 -33.14 -3.34
N ILE A 434 46.57 -32.87 -2.14
CA ILE A 434 47.37 -32.56 -0.94
C ILE A 434 47.98 -33.83 -0.34
N TYR A 435 47.29 -34.97 -0.40
CA TYR A 435 47.79 -36.24 0.15
C TYR A 435 48.85 -36.92 -0.72
N LYS A 436 48.89 -36.66 -2.04
CA LYS A 436 49.88 -37.24 -2.96
C LYS A 436 51.25 -36.52 -2.97
N ARG A 437 51.39 -35.43 -2.21
CA ARG A 437 52.62 -34.60 -2.12
C ARG A 437 53.27 -34.61 -0.73
N ARG A 438 52.94 -35.58 0.12
CA ARG A 438 53.65 -35.87 1.37
C ARG A 438 54.34 -37.21 1.31
#